data_AF-A0A966URQ1-F1
#
_entry.id   AF-A0A966URQ1-F1
#
_cell.length_a   1.000
_cell.length_b   1.000
_cell.length_c   1.000
_cell.angle_alpha   90.00
_cell.angle_beta   90.00
_cell.angle_gamma   90.00
#
_symmetry.space_group_name_H-M   'P 1'
#
loop_
_entity.id
_entity.type
_entity.pdbx_description
1 polymer ?
#
loop_
_entity_poly.entity_id
_entity_poly.type
_entity_poly.pdbx_seq_one_letter_code
_entity_poly.pdbx_strand_id
1 'polypeptide(L)'
;TLSGNGYYGSAVGNKGSAGYLFGGVNFGTAIQKLNFSTEARTTISATLAANNTQSAGLSNSGTAGYKLGGSNTVNTIEKFTYSGETMATASATLSISVAAQYAFSNNGTAGYTAGGQGNLTTGNPMYTTINKLVYSNDTCSAISATMQSADTLGVGVSNTNTAGYMLGGIINTTRASKLDYDTETRTTLSATLSRGLWYGAGLSNETAV
;
A
#
# COMPACT_ATOMS: atom_id res chain seq x y z
N THR A 1 10.93 -25.13 0.39
CA THR A 1 11.62 -24.13 1.23
C THR A 1 12.03 -22.97 0.35
N LEU A 2 11.50 -21.76 0.57
CA LEU A 2 12.09 -20.56 -0.03
C LEU A 2 13.38 -20.29 0.73
N SER A 3 14.52 -20.44 0.06
CA SER A 3 15.85 -20.35 0.66
C SER A 3 16.41 -18.91 0.66
N GLY A 4 15.56 -17.89 0.56
CA GLY A 4 15.99 -16.50 0.43
C GLY A 4 15.16 -15.55 1.28
N ASN A 5 15.84 -14.64 1.98
CA ASN A 5 15.18 -13.52 2.63
C ASN A 5 14.66 -12.53 1.57
N GLY A 6 13.39 -12.16 1.69
CA GLY A 6 12.74 -11.14 0.85
C GLY A 6 12.48 -9.90 1.64
N TYR A 7 12.87 -8.76 1.08
CA TYR A 7 12.62 -7.45 1.69
C TYR A 7 11.96 -6.51 0.69
N TYR A 8 11.14 -5.59 1.20
CA TYR A 8 10.49 -4.52 0.43
C TYR A 8 9.46 -4.97 -0.63
N GLY A 9 8.80 -6.11 -0.43
CA GLY A 9 7.58 -6.44 -1.19
C GLY A 9 6.38 -5.61 -0.72
N SER A 10 5.29 -5.64 -1.48
CA SER A 10 3.96 -5.20 -1.00
C SER A 10 3.12 -6.41 -0.62
N ALA A 11 2.10 -6.20 0.20
CA ALA A 11 1.17 -7.25 0.57
C ALA A 11 -0.27 -6.74 0.53
N VAL A 12 -1.19 -7.65 0.22
CA VAL A 12 -2.64 -7.42 0.23
C VAL A 12 -3.36 -8.60 0.86
N GLY A 13 -4.52 -8.35 1.46
CA GLY A 13 -5.31 -9.34 2.17
C GLY A 13 -6.67 -9.58 1.52
N ASN A 14 -7.04 -10.85 1.34
CA ASN A 14 -8.37 -11.24 0.89
C ASN A 14 -9.22 -11.70 2.08
N LYS A 15 -9.91 -10.78 2.74
CA LYS A 15 -11.00 -10.99 3.73
C LYS A 15 -10.88 -12.31 4.53
N GLY A 16 -9.86 -12.44 5.36
CA GLY A 16 -9.66 -13.62 6.23
C GLY A 16 -9.36 -14.96 5.52
N SER A 17 -9.26 -14.98 4.19
CA SER A 17 -9.00 -16.19 3.39
C SER A 17 -7.52 -16.40 3.10
N ALA A 18 -6.86 -15.35 2.62
CA ALA A 18 -5.44 -15.42 2.26
C ALA A 18 -4.76 -14.05 2.27
N GLY A 19 -3.45 -14.08 2.48
CA GLY A 19 -2.55 -12.95 2.24
C GLY A 19 -1.74 -13.21 0.97
N TYR A 20 -1.51 -12.17 0.19
CA TYR A 20 -0.70 -12.21 -1.03
C TYR A 20 0.46 -11.26 -0.90
N LEU A 21 1.68 -11.72 -1.16
CA LEU A 21 2.90 -10.93 -1.16
C LEU A 21 3.39 -10.79 -2.60
N PHE A 22 3.64 -9.55 -3.00
CA PHE A 22 4.03 -9.17 -4.35
C PHE A 22 5.50 -8.78 -4.38
N GLY A 23 6.28 -9.53 -5.16
CA GLY A 23 7.68 -9.19 -5.47
C GLY A 23 8.54 -8.99 -4.24
N GLY A 24 9.49 -8.06 -4.34
CA GLY A 24 10.52 -7.82 -3.33
C GLY A 24 11.90 -8.30 -3.79
N VAL A 25 12.94 -7.88 -3.06
CA VAL A 25 14.32 -8.29 -3.34
C VAL A 25 14.39 -9.82 -3.28
N ASN A 26 14.98 -10.45 -4.30
CA ASN A 26 15.09 -11.92 -4.49
C ASN A 26 13.79 -12.67 -4.85
N PHE A 27 12.63 -12.02 -4.90
CA PHE A 27 11.35 -12.64 -5.30
C PHE A 27 10.95 -12.32 -6.75
N GLY A 28 11.61 -11.35 -7.38
CA GLY A 28 11.39 -11.03 -8.78
C GLY A 28 9.93 -10.63 -9.03
N THR A 29 9.28 -11.32 -9.98
CA THR A 29 7.87 -11.11 -10.32
C THR A 29 6.93 -12.13 -9.68
N ALA A 30 7.44 -13.02 -8.83
CA ALA A 30 6.61 -14.06 -8.20
C ALA A 30 5.63 -13.46 -7.18
N ILE A 31 4.47 -14.10 -7.07
CA ILE A 31 3.45 -13.80 -6.05
C ILE A 31 3.39 -14.97 -5.07
N GLN A 32 3.51 -14.67 -3.78
CA GLN A 32 3.35 -15.64 -2.71
C GLN A 32 1.97 -15.54 -2.10
N LYS A 33 1.33 -16.68 -1.84
CA LYS A 33 0.06 -16.79 -1.14
C LYS A 33 0.31 -17.46 0.20
N LEU A 34 -0.23 -16.89 1.27
CA LEU A 34 -0.42 -17.53 2.56
C LEU A 34 -1.91 -17.80 2.72
N ASN A 35 -2.30 -19.08 2.72
CA ASN A 35 -3.66 -19.46 3.09
C ASN A 35 -3.78 -19.37 4.63
N PHE A 36 -4.78 -18.63 5.14
CA PHE A 36 -4.90 -18.43 6.58
C PHE A 36 -5.48 -19.64 7.31
N SER A 37 -6.36 -20.41 6.67
CA SER A 37 -6.96 -21.61 7.28
C SER A 37 -6.01 -22.80 7.39
N THR A 38 -5.07 -22.92 6.46
CA THR A 38 -4.11 -24.05 6.42
C THR A 38 -2.70 -23.64 6.79
N GLU A 39 -2.46 -22.34 6.95
CA GLU A 39 -1.14 -21.74 7.18
C GLU A 39 -0.10 -22.11 6.10
N ALA A 40 -0.57 -22.62 4.96
CA ALA A 40 0.27 -23.08 3.88
C ALA A 40 0.72 -21.91 3.01
N ARG A 41 2.01 -21.89 2.67
CA ARG A 41 2.59 -20.94 1.72
C ARG A 41 2.79 -21.58 0.35
N THR A 42 2.34 -20.90 -0.69
CA THR A 42 2.50 -21.34 -2.09
C THR A 42 2.92 -20.18 -2.99
N THR A 43 3.63 -20.50 -4.07
CA THR A 43 3.80 -19.59 -5.22
C THR A 43 2.66 -19.84 -6.19
N ILE A 44 1.93 -18.79 -6.57
CA ILE A 44 0.85 -18.91 -7.56
C ILE A 44 1.39 -18.67 -8.98
N SER A 45 0.59 -19.00 -10.00
CA SER A 45 0.98 -18.87 -11.41
C SER A 45 1.02 -17.42 -11.89
N ALA A 46 0.19 -16.54 -11.32
CA ALA A 46 0.22 -15.13 -11.67
C ALA A 46 1.51 -14.44 -11.24
N THR A 47 1.94 -13.48 -12.06
CA THR A 47 3.19 -12.75 -11.89
C THR A 47 2.98 -11.25 -12.04
N LEU A 48 3.88 -10.48 -11.45
CA LEU A 48 3.99 -9.03 -11.69
C LEU A 48 4.51 -8.76 -13.10
N ALA A 49 4.12 -7.64 -13.70
CA ALA A 49 4.64 -7.19 -14.99
C ALA A 49 6.15 -6.91 -14.94
N ALA A 50 6.65 -6.42 -13.81
CA ALA A 50 8.06 -6.20 -13.57
C ALA A 50 8.40 -6.36 -12.08
N ASN A 51 9.64 -6.77 -11.79
CA ASN A 51 10.14 -6.78 -10.42
C ASN A 51 10.21 -5.33 -9.91
N ASN A 52 9.61 -5.06 -8.76
CA ASN A 52 9.66 -3.76 -8.12
C ASN A 52 9.59 -3.91 -6.60
N THR A 53 10.31 -3.04 -5.89
CA THR A 53 10.37 -2.99 -4.43
C THR A 53 9.66 -1.75 -3.91
N GLN A 54 9.36 -1.68 -2.60
CA GLN A 54 8.77 -0.51 -1.94
C GLN A 54 7.49 -0.01 -2.61
N SER A 55 6.72 -0.91 -3.20
CA SER A 55 5.40 -0.59 -3.74
C SER A 55 4.38 -0.51 -2.60
N ALA A 56 3.31 0.26 -2.81
CA ALA A 56 2.17 0.27 -1.92
C ALA A 56 1.25 -0.92 -2.24
N GLY A 57 0.64 -1.49 -1.20
CA GLY A 57 -0.42 -2.49 -1.31
C GLY A 57 -1.75 -1.91 -0.80
N LEU A 58 -2.81 -2.01 -1.59
CA LEU A 58 -4.17 -1.65 -1.19
C LEU A 58 -5.08 -2.86 -1.34
N SER A 59 -5.96 -3.09 -0.36
CA SER A 59 -6.88 -4.23 -0.36
C SER A 59 -8.31 -3.74 -0.50
N ASN A 60 -8.97 -4.13 -1.59
CA ASN A 60 -10.43 -4.17 -1.69
C ASN A 60 -10.87 -5.59 -1.30
N SER A 61 -10.86 -5.86 0.00
CA SER A 61 -10.96 -7.20 0.57
C SER A 61 -12.18 -7.95 0.04
N GLY A 62 -11.97 -9.22 -0.33
CA GLY A 62 -13.00 -10.05 -0.98
C GLY A 62 -13.07 -9.88 -2.50
N THR A 63 -12.49 -8.82 -3.07
CA THR A 63 -12.58 -8.54 -4.51
C THR A 63 -11.21 -8.53 -5.19
N ALA A 64 -10.33 -7.61 -4.77
CA ALA A 64 -9.04 -7.40 -5.42
C ALA A 64 -8.01 -6.77 -4.49
N GLY A 65 -6.74 -7.03 -4.79
CA GLY A 65 -5.61 -6.27 -4.27
C GLY A 65 -5.03 -5.37 -5.35
N TYR A 66 -4.36 -4.30 -4.95
CA TYR A 66 -3.69 -3.38 -5.87
C TYR A 66 -2.26 -3.13 -5.42
N LYS A 67 -1.34 -3.18 -6.36
CA LYS A 67 0.06 -2.79 -6.20
C LYS A 67 0.28 -1.47 -6.90
N LEU A 68 0.86 -0.48 -6.21
CA LEU A 68 1.02 0.88 -6.73
C LEU A 68 2.46 1.36 -6.57
N GLY A 69 3.02 1.92 -7.65
CA GLY A 69 4.36 2.48 -7.66
C GLY A 69 5.49 1.49 -7.34
N GLY A 70 6.57 2.01 -6.74
CA GLY A 70 7.72 1.26 -6.24
C GLY A 70 9.07 1.88 -6.65
N SER A 71 10.19 1.32 -6.17
CA SER A 71 11.56 1.85 -6.26
C SER A 71 12.08 2.12 -7.67
N ASN A 72 11.52 1.48 -8.69
CA ASN A 72 11.77 1.86 -10.09
C ASN A 72 11.17 3.25 -10.45
N THR A 73 10.53 3.91 -9.48
CA THR A 73 9.91 5.25 -9.58
C THR A 73 8.93 5.32 -10.74
N VAL A 74 7.97 4.42 -10.65
CA VAL A 74 6.87 4.29 -11.61
C VAL A 74 5.59 4.81 -10.98
N ASN A 75 4.65 5.23 -11.81
CA ASN A 75 3.29 5.61 -11.41
C ASN A 75 2.27 4.51 -11.75
N THR A 76 2.74 3.31 -12.09
CA THR A 76 1.89 2.20 -12.51
C THR A 76 1.09 1.61 -11.36
N ILE A 77 -0.10 1.11 -11.71
CA ILE A 77 -1.01 0.39 -10.81
C ILE A 77 -1.25 -0.99 -11.44
N GLU A 78 -1.06 -2.05 -10.66
CA GLU A 78 -1.40 -3.42 -11.04
C GLU A 78 -2.52 -3.93 -10.12
N LYS A 79 -3.59 -4.46 -10.72
CA LYS A 79 -4.75 -5.04 -10.04
C LYS A 79 -4.63 -6.55 -10.01
N PHE A 80 -4.73 -7.12 -8.82
CA PHE A 80 -4.77 -8.54 -8.56
C PHE A 80 -6.20 -8.96 -8.19
N THR A 81 -6.87 -9.72 -9.04
CA THR A 81 -8.25 -10.17 -8.80
C THR A 81 -8.24 -11.49 -8.03
N TYR A 82 -8.87 -11.55 -6.86
CA TYR A 82 -8.75 -12.71 -5.96
C TYR A 82 -9.44 -13.98 -6.49
N SER A 83 -10.62 -13.85 -7.11
CA SER A 83 -11.43 -15.01 -7.54
C SER A 83 -10.77 -15.86 -8.63
N GLY A 84 -9.92 -15.24 -9.46
CA GLY A 84 -9.14 -15.92 -10.49
C GLY A 84 -7.63 -15.93 -10.24
N GLU A 85 -7.19 -15.31 -9.15
CA GLU A 85 -5.78 -15.04 -8.86
C GLU A 85 -5.03 -14.48 -10.06
N THR A 86 -5.64 -13.52 -10.78
CA THR A 86 -5.09 -12.92 -11.99
C THR A 86 -4.50 -11.55 -11.71
N MET A 87 -3.38 -11.23 -12.38
CA MET A 87 -2.72 -9.93 -12.30
C MET A 87 -2.86 -9.19 -13.63
N ALA A 88 -3.22 -7.91 -13.58
CA ALA A 88 -3.33 -7.06 -14.77
C ALA A 88 -2.92 -5.62 -14.46
N THR A 89 -2.30 -4.94 -15.44
CA THR A 89 -2.01 -3.50 -15.34
C THR A 89 -3.32 -2.72 -15.48
N ALA A 90 -3.61 -1.83 -14.53
CA ALA A 90 -4.74 -0.93 -14.61
C ALA A 90 -4.45 0.19 -15.63
N SER A 91 -5.51 0.73 -16.25
CA SER A 91 -5.38 1.89 -17.14
C SER A 91 -5.06 3.18 -16.39
N ALA A 92 -5.49 3.29 -15.14
CA ALA A 92 -5.19 4.42 -14.27
C ALA A 92 -3.76 4.38 -13.73
N THR A 93 -3.20 5.55 -13.44
CA THR A 93 -1.88 5.73 -12.85
C THR A 93 -1.93 6.65 -11.63
N LEU A 94 -0.90 6.58 -10.79
CA LEU A 94 -0.67 7.57 -9.74
C LEU A 94 -0.36 8.94 -10.37
N SER A 95 -0.72 10.02 -9.68
CA SER A 95 -0.37 11.38 -10.10
C SER A 95 1.13 11.68 -10.09
N ILE A 96 1.92 10.84 -9.41
CA ILE A 96 3.36 10.96 -9.25
C ILE A 96 4.04 9.59 -9.41
N SER A 97 5.26 9.60 -9.92
CA SER A 97 6.16 8.43 -9.90
C SER A 97 6.82 8.30 -8.53
N VAL A 98 6.53 7.24 -7.79
CA VAL A 98 6.81 7.22 -6.35
C VAL A 98 7.02 5.82 -5.79
N ALA A 99 7.86 5.74 -4.75
CA ALA A 99 8.13 4.55 -3.96
C ALA A 99 7.87 4.82 -2.47
N ALA A 100 7.79 3.76 -1.66
CA ALA A 100 7.77 3.82 -0.19
C ALA A 100 6.64 4.69 0.39
N GLN A 101 5.50 4.68 -0.29
CA GLN A 101 4.29 5.40 0.11
C GLN A 101 3.64 4.76 1.34
N TYR A 102 2.91 5.56 2.09
CA TYR A 102 1.89 5.10 3.03
C TYR A 102 0.73 4.53 2.21
N ALA A 103 0.05 3.50 2.72
CA ALA A 103 -1.10 2.89 2.04
C ALA A 103 -2.16 2.46 3.06
N PHE A 104 -3.41 2.85 2.83
CA PHE A 104 -4.54 2.50 3.68
C PHE A 104 -5.83 2.44 2.86
N SER A 105 -6.75 1.57 3.25
CA SER A 105 -7.95 1.23 2.49
C SER A 105 -9.22 1.56 3.25
N ASN A 106 -10.16 2.20 2.57
CA ASN A 106 -11.57 2.18 2.93
C ASN A 106 -12.22 1.01 2.19
N ASN A 107 -12.26 -0.16 2.84
CA ASN A 107 -12.65 -1.41 2.22
C ASN A 107 -13.99 -1.30 1.45
N GLY A 108 -14.05 -1.87 0.24
CA GLY A 108 -15.22 -1.78 -0.63
C GLY A 108 -15.43 -0.44 -1.35
N THR A 109 -14.75 0.64 -0.94
CA THR A 109 -15.00 1.99 -1.48
C THR A 109 -13.79 2.54 -2.24
N ALA A 110 -12.66 2.70 -1.56
CA ALA A 110 -11.47 3.32 -2.13
C ALA A 110 -10.22 2.93 -1.35
N GLY A 111 -9.06 3.03 -1.99
CA GLY A 111 -7.77 2.98 -1.34
C GLY A 111 -7.02 4.29 -1.49
N TYR A 112 -6.16 4.58 -0.55
CA TYR A 112 -5.43 5.83 -0.48
C TYR A 112 -3.94 5.57 -0.30
N THR A 113 -3.13 6.29 -1.07
CA THR A 113 -1.69 6.36 -0.83
C THR A 113 -1.29 7.77 -0.46
N ALA A 114 -0.25 7.92 0.37
CA ALA A 114 0.25 9.23 0.76
C ALA A 114 1.78 9.26 0.75
N GLY A 115 2.34 10.43 0.45
CA GLY A 115 3.77 10.72 0.54
C GLY A 115 4.63 9.81 -0.32
N GLY A 116 5.73 9.36 0.27
CA GLY A 116 6.73 8.55 -0.42
C GLY A 116 7.86 9.39 -1.00
N GLN A 117 8.73 8.71 -1.74
CA GLN A 117 9.93 9.30 -2.31
C GLN A 117 10.07 9.00 -3.81
N GLY A 118 10.67 9.92 -4.54
CA GLY A 118 10.98 9.82 -5.96
C GLY A 118 12.34 9.16 -6.20
N ASN A 119 12.92 9.41 -7.37
CA ASN A 119 14.10 8.68 -7.81
C ASN A 119 15.35 9.11 -7.07
N LEU A 120 16.10 8.14 -6.54
CA LEU A 120 17.36 8.36 -5.83
C LEU A 120 18.40 9.09 -6.70
N THR A 121 18.40 8.84 -8.02
CA THR A 121 19.35 9.48 -8.94
C THR A 121 18.97 10.91 -9.30
N THR A 122 17.73 11.31 -9.07
CA THR A 122 17.23 12.67 -9.34
C THR A 122 17.04 13.48 -8.05
N GLY A 123 17.86 13.22 -7.03
CA GLY A 123 17.86 13.98 -5.77
C GLY A 123 16.87 13.49 -4.72
N ASN A 124 16.24 12.32 -4.91
CA ASN A 124 15.34 11.68 -3.95
C ASN A 124 14.25 12.63 -3.39
N PRO A 125 13.44 13.28 -4.26
CA PRO A 125 12.42 14.20 -3.79
C PRO A 125 11.41 13.46 -2.93
N MET A 126 10.95 14.09 -1.85
CA MET A 126 9.91 13.54 -0.98
C MET A 126 8.59 14.26 -1.23
N TYR A 127 7.49 13.52 -1.15
CA TYR A 127 6.17 14.05 -1.53
C TYR A 127 5.23 14.20 -0.33
N THR A 128 4.25 15.08 -0.49
CA THR A 128 3.09 15.23 0.42
C THR A 128 1.78 14.81 -0.21
N THR A 129 1.79 14.47 -1.50
CA THR A 129 0.60 14.12 -2.28
C THR A 129 -0.14 12.95 -1.67
N ILE A 130 -1.47 13.02 -1.67
CA ILE A 130 -2.35 11.90 -1.34
C ILE A 130 -3.12 11.51 -2.61
N ASN A 131 -3.02 10.25 -3.03
CA ASN A 131 -3.80 9.70 -4.13
C ASN A 131 -4.97 8.88 -3.58
N LYS A 132 -6.10 8.92 -4.29
CA LYS A 132 -7.27 8.07 -4.09
C LYS A 132 -7.46 7.18 -5.31
N LEU A 133 -7.56 5.88 -5.07
CA LEU A 133 -7.98 4.87 -6.02
C LEU A 133 -9.41 4.44 -5.68
N VAL A 134 -10.37 4.73 -6.55
CA VAL A 134 -11.78 4.33 -6.40
C VAL A 134 -11.94 2.90 -6.91
N TYR A 135 -12.41 1.99 -6.06
CA TYR A 135 -12.43 0.55 -6.39
C TYR A 135 -13.52 0.15 -7.38
N SER A 136 -14.65 0.87 -7.41
CA SER A 136 -15.79 0.54 -8.27
C SER A 136 -15.50 0.68 -9.76
N ASN A 137 -14.52 1.51 -10.13
CA ASN A 137 -14.18 1.81 -11.52
C ASN A 137 -12.67 1.90 -11.79
N ASP A 138 -11.84 1.50 -10.82
CA ASP A 138 -10.38 1.53 -10.90
C ASP A 138 -9.79 2.91 -11.30
N THR A 139 -10.46 4.01 -10.95
CA THR A 139 -9.96 5.38 -11.25
C THR A 139 -9.04 5.88 -10.15
N CYS A 140 -7.95 6.56 -10.53
CA CYS A 140 -6.97 7.10 -9.60
C CYS A 140 -6.76 8.61 -9.83
N SER A 141 -6.74 9.39 -8.75
CA SER A 141 -6.47 10.83 -8.79
C SER A 141 -5.88 11.34 -7.48
N ALA A 142 -5.17 12.46 -7.52
CA ALA A 142 -4.77 13.17 -6.30
C ALA A 142 -5.97 13.89 -5.69
N ILE A 143 -6.12 13.81 -4.36
CA ILE A 143 -7.10 14.62 -3.63
C ILE A 143 -6.51 15.98 -3.23
N SER A 144 -7.35 16.90 -2.79
CA SER A 144 -6.93 18.24 -2.36
C SER A 144 -6.10 18.23 -1.07
N ALA A 145 -6.37 17.29 -0.17
CA ALA A 145 -5.62 17.14 1.06
C ALA A 145 -4.20 16.60 0.81
N THR A 146 -3.24 17.11 1.58
CA THR A 146 -1.84 16.70 1.54
C THR A 146 -1.32 16.38 2.94
N MET A 147 -0.25 15.59 3.02
CA MET A 147 0.49 15.40 4.26
C MET A 147 1.03 16.73 4.80
N GLN A 148 1.11 16.87 6.12
CA GLN A 148 1.62 18.10 6.76
C GLN A 148 3.06 18.43 6.33
N SER A 149 3.90 17.42 6.18
CA SER A 149 5.23 17.56 5.59
C SER A 149 5.55 16.30 4.80
N ALA A 150 6.49 16.41 3.86
CA ALA A 150 6.90 15.28 3.06
C ALA A 150 7.53 14.20 3.95
N ASP A 151 7.20 12.94 3.69
CA ASP A 151 7.73 11.79 4.44
C ASP A 151 7.60 10.50 3.62
N THR A 152 8.30 9.44 4.04
CA THR A 152 8.37 8.15 3.35
C THR A 152 8.60 7.02 4.35
N LEU A 153 8.38 5.77 3.94
CA LEU A 153 8.64 4.56 4.74
C LEU A 153 7.90 4.50 6.09
N GLY A 154 6.83 5.28 6.23
CA GLY A 154 5.90 5.14 7.35
C GLY A 154 4.79 4.15 7.03
N VAL A 155 3.82 4.08 7.93
CA VAL A 155 2.79 3.04 7.95
C VAL A 155 1.42 3.65 7.73
N GLY A 156 0.65 3.07 6.81
CA GLY A 156 -0.78 3.32 6.72
C GLY A 156 -1.55 2.28 7.54
N VAL A 157 -2.49 2.75 8.37
CA VAL A 157 -3.39 1.89 9.17
C VAL A 157 -4.82 2.25 8.81
N SER A 158 -5.66 1.25 8.62
CA SER A 158 -7.03 1.45 8.16
C SER A 158 -8.03 1.23 9.29
N ASN A 159 -8.89 2.20 9.54
CA ASN A 159 -10.15 2.02 10.25
C ASN A 159 -11.29 2.10 9.22
N THR A 160 -11.72 0.92 8.77
CA THR A 160 -12.70 0.75 7.68
C THR A 160 -13.93 1.65 7.88
N ASN A 161 -14.40 2.27 6.79
CA ASN A 161 -15.53 3.20 6.76
C ASN A 161 -15.37 4.49 7.59
N THR A 162 -14.23 4.70 8.25
CA THR A 162 -14.03 5.87 9.12
C THR A 162 -12.83 6.70 8.69
N ALA A 163 -11.64 6.09 8.66
CA ALA A 163 -10.41 6.83 8.47
C ALA A 163 -9.21 5.98 8.14
N GLY A 164 -8.23 6.62 7.49
CA GLY A 164 -6.87 6.15 7.36
C GLY A 164 -5.95 6.88 8.33
N TYR A 165 -4.94 6.19 8.85
CA TYR A 165 -3.94 6.77 9.73
C TYR A 165 -2.57 6.63 9.11
N MET A 166 -1.83 7.73 9.04
CA MET A 166 -0.44 7.79 8.60
C MET A 166 0.45 7.92 9.83
N LEU A 167 1.31 6.94 10.06
CA LEU A 167 2.11 6.83 11.28
C LEU A 167 3.62 6.72 10.95
N GLY A 168 4.44 7.44 11.69
CA GLY A 168 5.90 7.36 11.59
C GLY A 168 6.45 7.92 10.28
N GLY A 169 7.52 7.31 9.79
CA GLY A 169 8.32 7.79 8.65
C GLY A 169 9.77 8.09 9.03
N ILE A 170 10.63 8.35 8.05
CA ILE A 170 12.06 8.60 8.32
C ILE A 170 12.33 10.03 8.79
N ILE A 171 11.53 10.99 8.34
CA ILE A 171 11.72 12.40 8.71
C ILE A 171 10.98 12.70 10.01
N ASN A 172 9.75 12.19 10.16
CA ASN A 172 8.88 12.50 11.29
C ASN A 172 8.46 11.24 12.02
N THR A 173 9.44 10.63 12.68
CA THR A 173 9.37 9.26 13.19
C THR A 173 8.27 9.02 14.23
N THR A 174 7.83 10.05 14.95
CA THR A 174 6.81 9.93 16.01
C THR A 174 5.44 10.48 15.62
N ARG A 175 5.28 11.06 14.42
CA ARG A 175 4.05 11.75 14.04
C ARG A 175 2.95 10.76 13.66
N ALA A 176 1.72 11.13 14.01
CA ALA A 176 0.50 10.49 13.54
C ALA A 176 -0.43 11.51 12.88
N SER A 177 -1.08 11.13 11.80
CA SER A 177 -2.11 11.92 11.13
C SER A 177 -3.26 11.03 10.72
N LYS A 178 -4.47 11.58 10.72
CA LYS A 178 -5.70 10.94 10.26
C LYS A 178 -6.10 11.56 8.91
N LEU A 179 -6.49 10.74 7.94
CA LEU A 179 -7.32 11.13 6.80
C LEU A 179 -8.73 10.61 7.07
N ASP A 180 -9.70 11.51 7.13
CA ASP A 180 -11.10 11.17 7.24
C ASP A 180 -11.64 10.76 5.86
N TYR A 181 -12.30 9.61 5.73
CA TYR A 181 -12.68 9.09 4.41
C TYR A 181 -13.88 9.82 3.79
N ASP A 182 -14.83 10.27 4.60
CA ASP A 182 -16.04 10.93 4.11
C ASP A 182 -15.76 12.35 3.64
N THR A 183 -14.94 13.07 4.41
CA THR A 183 -14.61 14.47 4.11
C THR A 183 -13.32 14.63 3.31
N GLU A 184 -12.51 13.57 3.22
CA GLU A 184 -11.17 13.58 2.63
C GLU A 184 -10.25 14.64 3.23
N THR A 185 -10.48 14.98 4.50
CA THR A 185 -9.69 15.97 5.23
C THR A 185 -8.63 15.32 6.10
N ARG A 186 -7.44 15.94 6.14
CA ARG A 186 -6.33 15.49 6.98
C ARG A 186 -6.28 16.27 8.29
N THR A 187 -6.18 15.55 9.41
CA THR A 187 -5.96 16.11 10.75
C THR A 187 -4.67 15.58 11.36
N THR A 188 -3.90 16.43 12.04
CA THR A 188 -2.73 16.01 12.84
C THR A 188 -3.19 15.51 14.19
N LEU A 189 -2.71 14.36 14.64
CA LEU A 189 -3.08 13.80 15.94
C LEU A 189 -2.07 14.23 17.00
N SER A 190 -2.57 14.48 18.22
CA SER A 190 -1.74 14.77 19.40
C SER A 190 -1.06 13.52 19.95
N ALA A 191 -1.65 12.35 19.73
CA ALA A 191 -1.03 11.07 20.04
C ALA A 191 0.18 10.84 19.12
N THR A 192 1.35 10.62 19.72
CA THR A 192 2.59 10.30 19.02
C THR A 192 3.00 8.86 19.28
N LEU A 193 3.83 8.30 18.40
CA LEU A 193 4.45 7.00 18.66
C LEU A 193 5.48 7.18 19.79
N SER A 194 5.46 6.29 20.78
CA SER A 194 6.42 6.30 21.89
C SER A 194 7.87 6.00 21.44
N ARG A 195 8.03 5.44 20.22
CA ARG A 195 9.30 5.24 19.52
C ARG A 195 9.10 5.39 18.01
N GLY A 196 10.10 5.92 17.31
CA GLY A 196 10.07 6.06 15.86
C GLY A 196 9.94 4.72 15.12
N LEU A 197 8.99 4.61 14.19
CA LEU A 197 8.78 3.41 13.37
C LEU A 197 9.17 3.67 11.90
N TRP A 198 10.10 2.88 11.39
CA TRP A 198 10.51 2.82 9.98
C TRP A 198 10.20 1.41 9.43
N TYR A 199 9.76 1.29 8.17
CA TYR A 199 9.43 0.01 7.53
C TYR A 199 8.30 -0.79 8.22
N GLY A 200 7.37 -0.13 8.91
CA GLY A 200 6.27 -0.86 9.55
C GLY A 200 5.28 -1.43 8.52
N ALA A 201 4.74 -2.61 8.80
CA ALA A 201 3.64 -3.19 8.03
C ALA A 201 2.30 -2.65 8.58
N GLY A 202 1.44 -2.16 7.69
CA GLY A 202 0.10 -1.71 8.05
C GLY A 202 -0.77 -2.89 8.48
N LEU A 203 -1.50 -2.72 9.59
CA LEU A 203 -2.53 -3.67 10.04
C LEU A 203 -3.90 -3.05 9.74
N SER A 204 -4.81 -3.85 9.20
CA SER A 204 -6.24 -3.51 9.10
C SER A 204 -7.04 -4.50 9.93
N ASN A 205 -7.90 -4.01 10.82
CA ASN A 205 -8.87 -4.87 11.50
C ASN A 205 -10.16 -4.91 10.68
N GLU A 206 -10.54 -6.09 10.20
CA GLU A 206 -11.89 -6.33 9.69
C GLU A 206 -12.67 -7.04 10.79
N THR A 207 -13.65 -6.35 11.38
CA THR A 207 -14.62 -7.05 12.22
C THR A 207 -15.45 -7.96 11.32
N ALA A 208 -15.37 -9.27 11.56
CA ALA A 208 -16.36 -10.21 11.08
C ALA A 208 -17.70 -9.83 11.72
N VAL A 209 -18.67 -9.41 10.92
CA VAL A 209 -20.09 -9.41 11.29
C VAL A 209 -20.70 -10.65 10.66
#